data_AF-A0A531LN55-F1
#
_entry.id   AF-A0A531LN55-F1
#
_cell.length_a   1.000
_cell.length_b   1.000
_cell.length_c   1.000
_cell.angle_alpha   90.00
_cell.angle_beta   90.00
_cell.angle_gamma   90.00
#
_symmetry.space_group_name_H-M   'P 1'
#
loop_
_entity.id
_entity.type
_entity.pdbx_description
1 polymer ?
#
loop_
_entity_poly.entity_id
_entity_poly.type
_entity_poly.pdbx_seq_one_letter_code
_entity_poly.pdbx_strand_id
1 'polypeptide(L)'
;AAAAAIGLAKTTATPVEIMTAILKAPVDLLWFGGIGTYLRASTETNAEVGDRANDAIRITALDVRAKVIGEGANLGVTQRARIEFGMNGGRCNSDAIDNSGGVNCSDVEVNIK
;
A
#
# COMPACT_ATOMS: atom_id res chain seq x y z
N ALA A 1 11.23 -4.07 20.70
CA ALA A 1 11.66 -3.26 19.53
C ALA A 1 10.72 -3.45 18.34
N ALA A 2 10.64 -4.65 17.74
CA ALA A 2 9.82 -4.89 16.53
C ALA A 2 8.33 -4.55 16.67
N ALA A 3 7.64 -5.04 17.72
CA ALA A 3 6.22 -4.75 17.93
C ALA A 3 5.95 -3.23 18.05
N ALA A 4 6.81 -2.51 18.78
CA ALA A 4 6.70 -1.06 18.94
C ALA A 4 6.89 -0.30 17.60
N ALA A 5 7.76 -0.78 16.71
CA ALA A 5 8.01 -0.14 15.41
C ALA A 5 6.76 -0.10 14.51
N ILE A 6 5.84 -1.07 14.67
CA ILE A 6 4.56 -1.13 13.95
C ILE A 6 3.36 -0.74 14.83
N GLY A 7 3.61 -0.20 16.02
CA GLY A 7 2.57 0.27 16.94
C GLY A 7 1.76 -0.84 17.61
N LEU A 8 2.28 -2.06 17.69
CA LEU A 8 1.67 -3.15 18.46
C LEU A 8 2.15 -3.13 19.92
N ALA A 9 1.21 -3.14 20.86
CA ALA A 9 1.50 -3.24 22.29
C ALA A 9 1.84 -4.68 22.74
N LYS A 10 1.31 -5.69 22.05
CA LYS A 10 1.53 -7.10 22.33
C LYS A 10 2.69 -7.68 21.53
N THR A 11 3.38 -8.65 22.11
CA THR A 11 4.53 -9.34 21.49
C THR A 11 4.14 -10.66 20.83
N THR A 12 2.91 -11.13 21.04
CA THR A 12 2.32 -12.30 20.39
C THR A 12 1.06 -11.87 19.66
N ALA A 13 0.99 -12.12 18.36
CA ALA A 13 -0.10 -11.71 17.49
C ALA A 13 -0.28 -12.71 16.34
N THR A 14 -1.49 -12.78 15.79
CA THR A 14 -1.75 -13.57 14.58
C THR A 14 -1.12 -12.91 13.35
N PRO A 15 -0.88 -13.64 12.25
CA PRO A 15 -0.35 -13.05 11.02
C PRO A 15 -1.19 -11.87 10.50
N VAL A 16 -2.51 -11.96 10.58
CA VAL A 16 -3.45 -10.90 10.16
C VAL A 16 -3.27 -9.63 10.98
N GLU A 17 -3.09 -9.77 12.30
CA GLU A 17 -2.86 -8.63 13.19
C GLU A 17 -1.52 -7.96 12.93
N ILE A 18 -0.48 -8.75 12.62
CA ILE A 18 0.84 -8.22 12.27
C ILE A 18 0.77 -7.46 10.95
N MET A 19 0.16 -8.05 9.90
CA MET A 19 0.03 -7.41 8.59
C MET A 19 -0.78 -6.11 8.67
N THR A 20 -1.92 -6.14 9.36
CA THR A 20 -2.75 -4.94 9.59
C THR A 20 -1.98 -3.86 10.36
N ALA A 21 -1.17 -4.24 11.36
CA ALA A 21 -0.36 -3.29 12.10
C ALA A 21 0.76 -2.66 11.24
N ILE A 22 1.39 -3.44 10.36
CA ILE A 22 2.37 -2.93 9.40
C ILE A 22 1.73 -1.88 8.48
N LEU A 23 0.55 -2.17 7.93
CA LEU A 23 -0.16 -1.23 7.05
C LEU A 23 -0.55 0.08 7.76
N LYS A 24 -0.80 0.01 9.08
CA LYS A 24 -1.09 1.18 9.92
C LYS A 24 0.15 1.78 10.57
N ALA A 25 1.36 1.31 10.30
CA ALA A 25 2.55 1.75 11.05
C ALA A 25 2.83 3.27 10.86
N PRO A 26 3.29 3.98 11.91
CA PRO A 26 3.62 5.40 11.82
C PRO A 26 5.02 5.59 11.21
N VAL A 27 5.13 5.37 9.90
CA VAL A 27 6.40 5.42 9.15
C VAL A 27 6.43 6.58 8.16
N ASP A 28 7.60 6.93 7.65
CA ASP A 28 7.68 7.94 6.59
C ASP A 28 7.23 7.38 5.24
N LEU A 29 7.58 6.13 4.92
CA LEU A 29 7.30 5.46 3.66
C LEU A 29 6.68 4.07 3.89
N LEU A 30 5.55 3.81 3.22
CA LEU A 30 4.98 2.47 3.04
C LEU A 30 5.16 2.06 1.58
N TRP A 31 5.91 0.98 1.33
CA TRP A 31 6.21 0.50 -0.02
C TRP A 31 5.51 -0.83 -0.31
N PHE A 32 4.65 -0.85 -1.33
CA PHE A 32 4.01 -2.07 -1.79
C PHE A 32 4.90 -2.77 -2.83
N GLY A 33 5.39 -3.96 -2.51
CA GLY A 33 6.14 -4.82 -3.43
C GLY A 33 5.52 -6.20 -3.66
N GLY A 34 4.36 -6.48 -3.04
CA GLY A 34 3.66 -7.76 -3.12
C GLY A 34 2.39 -7.68 -3.96
N ILE A 35 1.81 -8.84 -4.27
CA ILE A 35 0.56 -8.93 -5.05
C ILE A 35 -0.64 -8.72 -4.12
N GLY A 36 -1.52 -7.79 -4.48
CA GLY A 36 -2.79 -7.59 -3.81
C GLY A 36 -3.16 -6.13 -3.69
N THR A 37 -4.44 -5.86 -3.44
CA THR A 37 -4.92 -4.53 -3.13
C THR A 37 -5.15 -4.42 -1.62
N TYR A 38 -4.24 -3.74 -0.93
CA TYR A 38 -4.21 -3.66 0.53
C TYR A 38 -5.01 -2.48 1.09
N LEU A 39 -5.18 -1.43 0.29
CA LEU A 39 -5.85 -0.20 0.69
C LEU A 39 -7.08 0.05 -0.17
N ARG A 40 -8.18 0.40 0.50
CA ARG A 40 -9.41 0.90 -0.14
C ARG A 40 -9.86 2.22 0.48
N ALA A 41 -10.71 2.96 -0.21
CA ALA A 41 -11.35 4.14 0.39
C ALA A 41 -12.31 3.69 1.49
N SER A 42 -12.57 4.57 2.45
CA SER A 42 -13.60 4.38 3.47
C SER A 42 -15.00 4.14 2.88
N THR A 43 -15.22 4.66 1.66
CA THR A 43 -16.47 4.59 0.89
C THR A 43 -16.54 3.41 -0.09
N GLU A 44 -15.57 2.51 -0.05
CA GLU A 44 -15.57 1.23 -0.77
C GLU A 44 -15.75 0.07 0.22
N THR A 45 -16.35 -1.02 -0.24
CA THR A 45 -16.41 -2.30 0.47
C THR A 45 -15.31 -3.22 -0.04
N ASN A 46 -14.93 -4.23 0.75
CA ASN A 46 -13.97 -5.24 0.32
C ASN A 46 -14.44 -5.98 -0.95
N ALA A 47 -15.76 -6.21 -1.07
CA ALA A 47 -16.35 -6.87 -2.23
C ALA A 47 -16.18 -6.06 -3.54
N GLU A 48 -16.28 -4.74 -3.48
CA GLU A 48 -16.10 -3.86 -4.64
C GLU A 48 -14.66 -3.88 -5.17
N VAL A 49 -13.67 -4.16 -4.32
CA VAL A 49 -12.26 -4.20 -4.76
C VAL A 49 -11.92 -5.48 -5.53
N GLY A 50 -12.65 -6.57 -5.31
CA GLY A 50 -12.50 -7.80 -6.09
C GLY A 50 -11.28 -8.68 -5.73
N ASP A 51 -10.52 -8.35 -4.69
CA ASP A 51 -9.37 -9.14 -4.23
C ASP A 51 -9.63 -9.82 -2.87
N ARG A 52 -10.34 -10.97 -2.93
CA ARG A 52 -10.73 -11.71 -1.72
C ARG A 52 -9.55 -12.21 -0.88
N ALA A 53 -8.38 -12.43 -1.50
CA ALA A 53 -7.22 -12.96 -0.79
C ALA A 53 -6.69 -11.98 0.26
N ASN A 54 -6.87 -10.67 0.03
CA ASN A 54 -6.40 -9.61 0.93
C ASN A 54 -7.49 -9.06 1.86
N ASP A 55 -8.74 -9.53 1.77
CA ASP A 55 -9.86 -8.97 2.53
C ASP A 55 -9.64 -8.98 4.04
N ALA A 56 -8.98 -10.02 4.58
CA ALA A 56 -8.71 -10.15 6.00
C ALA A 56 -7.72 -9.11 6.54
N ILE A 57 -6.86 -8.55 5.68
CA ILE A 57 -5.82 -7.58 6.06
C ILE A 57 -6.05 -6.18 5.49
N ARG A 58 -7.01 -6.03 4.56
CA ARG A 58 -7.29 -4.77 3.88
C ARG A 58 -7.74 -3.71 4.88
N ILE A 59 -7.16 -2.51 4.77
CA ILE A 59 -7.53 -1.36 5.61
C ILE A 59 -8.05 -0.19 4.77
N THR A 60 -8.61 0.81 5.44
CA THR A 60 -9.01 2.06 4.78
C THR A 60 -7.82 3.00 4.64
N ALA A 61 -7.84 3.89 3.63
CA ALA A 61 -6.80 4.90 3.48
C ALA A 61 -6.72 5.86 4.68
N LEU A 62 -7.83 6.08 5.40
CA LEU A 62 -7.88 6.87 6.63
C LEU A 62 -7.11 6.24 7.79
N ASP A 63 -6.91 4.92 7.78
CA ASP A 63 -6.14 4.21 8.79
C ASP A 63 -4.62 4.29 8.57
N VAL A 64 -4.19 4.74 7.39
CA VAL A 64 -2.77 4.80 7.02
C VAL A 64 -2.12 5.98 7.73
N ARG A 65 -1.04 5.68 8.47
CA ARG A 65 -0.22 6.68 9.18
C ARG A 65 1.10 6.99 8.48
N ALA A 66 1.35 6.35 7.34
CA ALA A 66 2.51 6.66 6.52
C ALA A 66 2.39 8.07 5.93
N LYS A 67 3.50 8.78 5.77
CA LYS A 67 3.51 10.09 5.07
C LYS A 67 3.46 9.93 3.56
N VAL A 68 4.13 8.89 3.05
CA VAL A 68 4.24 8.58 1.62
C VAL A 68 3.90 7.11 1.39
N ILE A 69 3.16 6.83 0.32
CA ILE A 69 2.97 5.50 -0.22
C ILE A 69 3.73 5.41 -1.55
N GLY A 70 4.52 4.35 -1.72
CA GLY A 70 5.10 3.96 -3.00
C GLY A 70 4.50 2.64 -3.48
N GLU A 71 4.10 2.60 -4.75
CA GLU A 71 3.47 1.44 -5.37
C GLU A 71 4.41 0.72 -6.35
N GLY A 72 5.38 -0.02 -5.81
CA GLY A 72 6.22 -0.92 -6.61
C GLY A 72 5.46 -2.11 -7.20
N ALA A 73 4.33 -2.49 -6.61
CA ALA A 73 3.40 -3.49 -7.12
C ALA A 73 2.26 -2.84 -7.92
N ASN A 74 1.59 -3.64 -8.75
CA ASN A 74 0.38 -3.19 -9.44
C ASN A 74 -0.83 -3.20 -8.50
N LEU A 75 -1.57 -2.10 -8.49
CA LEU A 75 -2.85 -1.94 -7.81
C LEU A 75 -2.81 -2.25 -6.31
N GLY A 76 -1.74 -1.84 -5.62
CA GLY A 76 -1.62 -1.94 -4.16
C GLY A 76 -2.70 -1.14 -3.42
N VAL A 77 -3.17 -0.06 -4.06
CA VAL A 77 -4.14 0.90 -3.54
C VAL A 77 -5.25 1.12 -4.58
N THR A 78 -6.52 1.14 -4.18
CA THR A 78 -7.59 1.50 -5.11
C THR A 78 -7.47 2.96 -5.56
N GLN A 79 -8.02 3.30 -6.72
CA GLN A 79 -8.06 4.69 -7.21
C GLN A 79 -8.69 5.65 -6.19
N ARG A 80 -9.82 5.24 -5.57
CA ARG A 80 -10.51 6.07 -4.58
C ARG A 80 -9.68 6.19 -3.29
N ALA A 81 -8.96 5.15 -2.90
CA ALA A 81 -8.05 5.20 -1.74
C ALA A 81 -6.88 6.16 -1.96
N ARG A 82 -6.29 6.21 -3.17
CA ARG A 82 -5.24 7.18 -3.51
C ARG A 82 -5.73 8.62 -3.31
N ILE A 83 -6.94 8.92 -3.78
CA ILE A 83 -7.58 10.23 -3.60
C ILE A 83 -7.83 10.52 -2.12
N GLU A 84 -8.43 9.59 -1.39
CA GLU A 84 -8.73 9.74 0.04
C GLU A 84 -7.46 9.94 0.88
N PHE A 85 -6.40 9.17 0.60
CA PHE A 85 -5.10 9.33 1.25
C PHE A 85 -4.50 10.72 0.99
N GLY A 86 -4.56 11.18 -0.27
CA GLY A 86 -4.12 12.53 -0.66
C GLY A 86 -4.92 13.64 0.02
N MET A 87 -6.24 13.49 0.12
CA MET A 87 -7.11 14.43 0.84
C MET A 87 -6.79 14.47 2.34
N ASN A 88 -6.31 13.36 2.91
CA ASN A 88 -5.84 13.28 4.29
C ASN A 88 -4.39 13.79 4.49
N GLY A 89 -3.78 14.41 3.46
CA GLY A 89 -2.44 15.00 3.51
C GLY A 89 -1.30 14.03 3.20
N GLY A 90 -1.62 12.77 2.84
CA GLY A 90 -0.65 11.79 2.36
C GLY A 90 -0.15 12.10 0.95
N ARG A 91 0.95 11.46 0.54
CA ARG A 91 1.50 11.57 -0.82
C ARG A 91 1.63 10.19 -1.45
N CYS A 92 1.07 10.01 -2.63
CA CYS A 92 1.24 8.79 -3.41
C CYS A 92 1.21 9.13 -4.90
N ASN A 93 2.06 8.48 -5.68
CA ASN A 93 1.83 8.37 -7.12
C ASN A 93 0.97 7.14 -7.38
N SER A 94 0.56 6.94 -8.64
CA SER A 94 0.06 5.64 -9.07
C SER A 94 1.22 4.67 -9.30
N ASP A 95 0.92 3.38 -9.18
CA ASP A 95 1.78 2.27 -9.61
C ASP A 95 2.47 2.48 -10.97
N ALA A 96 1.74 2.97 -11.98
CA ALA A 96 2.28 3.24 -13.32
C ALA A 96 3.48 4.20 -13.35
N ILE A 97 3.66 5.02 -12.31
CA ILE A 97 4.84 5.88 -12.15
C ILE A 97 5.89 5.16 -11.30
N ASP A 98 5.50 4.68 -10.12
CA ASP A 98 6.44 4.15 -9.11
C ASP A 98 7.11 2.83 -9.53
N ASN A 99 6.45 2.01 -10.34
CA ASN A 99 6.98 0.72 -10.82
C ASN A 99 7.46 0.72 -12.28
N SER A 100 7.52 1.90 -12.91
CA SER A 100 7.89 2.08 -14.33
C SER A 100 9.36 1.80 -14.65
N GLY A 101 10.22 1.63 -13.64
CA GLY A 101 11.68 1.52 -13.83
C GLY A 101 12.08 0.42 -14.82
N GLY A 102 11.41 -0.74 -14.80
CA GLY A 102 11.69 -1.82 -15.75
C GLY A 102 11.34 -1.46 -17.20
N VAL A 103 10.22 -0.77 -17.40
CA VAL A 103 9.79 -0.28 -18.73
C VAL A 103 10.77 0.77 -19.24
N ASN A 104 11.18 1.71 -18.39
CA ASN A 104 12.13 2.76 -18.75
C ASN A 104 13.51 2.18 -19.13
N CYS A 105 14.02 1.22 -18.36
CA CYS A 105 15.27 0.54 -18.71
C CYS A 105 15.17 -0.19 -20.04
N SER A 106 14.04 -0.84 -20.33
CA SER A 106 13.80 -1.52 -21.61
C SER A 106 13.76 -0.53 -22.78
N ASP A 107 13.17 0.64 -22.62
CA ASP A 107 13.12 1.67 -23.67
C ASP A 107 14.55 2.13 -24.03
N VAL A 108 15.38 2.43 -23.02
CA VAL A 108 16.78 2.81 -23.23
C VAL A 108 17.58 1.68 -23.90
N GLU A 109 17.37 0.43 -23.49
CA GLU A 109 18.06 -0.72 -24.11
C GLU A 109 17.69 -0.89 -25.59
N VAL A 110 16.41 -0.75 -25.94
CA VAL A 110 15.94 -0.88 -27.32
C VAL A 110 16.42 0.28 -28.18
N ASN A 111 16.39 1.51 -27.68
CA ASN A 111 16.81 2.71 -28.43
C ASN A 111 18.33 2.83 -28.63
N ILE A 112 19.14 2.07 -27.90
CA ILE A 112 20.60 1.98 -28.10
C ILE A 112 20.98 0.97 -29.20
N LYS A 113 20.10 0.01 -29.52
CA LYS A 113 20.29 -0.93 -30.64
C LYS A 113 20.10 -0.22 -31.97
#